data_AF-X0WQ41-F1
#
_entry.id   AF-X0WQ41-F1
#
_cell.length_a   1.000
_cell.length_b   1.000
_cell.length_c   1.000
_cell.angle_alpha   90.00
_cell.angle_beta   90.00
_cell.angle_gamma   90.00
#
_symmetry.space_group_name_H-M   'P 1'
#
loop_
_entity.id
_entity.type
_entity.pdbx_description
1 polymer ?
#
loop_
_entity_poly.entity_id
_entity_poly.type
_entity_poly.pdbx_seq_one_letter_code
_entity_poly.pdbx_strand_id
1 'polypeptide(L)'
;EDIADRAERDKNIMFDCLDGIDIDKITSDGLSIRVGDKVLKLNVISQTPIPEVAEIKEEFRQKLNQQQRLIKSKINDKINEITEYHHSMRMEYQRKEKELKSILARSAPMPDVTYSHAQQGLSVVKGDGKDRLIWLVQGVYWPKTLDHKQIDPKFSKKMISNIVFMIETSGQSVTSASTRKPIGLDYFSHYHQSRPDCWGKWKRATIWKNPTDIIKIAREAEAVLENINTGSIAEPNPRGLPRKSTLGRHLIEDKKS
;
A
#
# COMPACT_ATOMS: atom_id res chain seq x y z
N GLU A 1 11.67 -18.69 17.13
CA GLU A 1 12.83 -18.78 18.03
C GLU A 1 13.52 -17.45 18.01
N ASP A 2 13.65 -16.82 19.18
CA ASP A 2 14.14 -15.45 19.30
C ASP A 2 15.64 -15.41 19.01
N ILE A 3 16.07 -14.45 18.18
CA ILE A 3 17.47 -14.33 17.73
C ILE A 3 18.40 -14.06 18.93
N ALA A 4 17.85 -13.45 19.99
CA ALA A 4 18.53 -13.24 21.26
C ALA A 4 18.96 -14.56 21.92
N ASP A 5 18.06 -15.55 21.99
CA ASP A 5 18.33 -16.86 22.63
C ASP A 5 19.38 -17.67 21.85
N ARG A 6 19.47 -17.44 20.54
CA ARG A 6 20.45 -18.10 19.67
C ARG A 6 21.83 -17.45 19.82
N ALA A 7 21.88 -16.13 19.86
CA ALA A 7 23.11 -15.38 20.10
C ALA A 7 23.72 -15.68 21.49
N GLU A 8 22.88 -15.87 22.51
CA GLU A 8 23.34 -16.19 23.86
C GLU A 8 23.89 -17.63 23.97
N ARG A 9 23.30 -18.59 23.24
CA ARG A 9 23.86 -19.94 23.13
C ARG A 9 25.18 -19.97 22.38
N ASP A 10 25.28 -19.30 21.24
CA ASP A 10 26.50 -19.27 20.43
C ASP A 10 27.65 -18.58 21.18
N LYS A 11 27.33 -17.55 21.98
CA LYS A 11 28.26 -16.91 22.91
C LYS A 11 28.83 -17.91 23.91
N ASN A 12 27.98 -18.66 24.60
CA ASN A 12 28.43 -19.62 25.63
C ASN A 12 29.30 -20.74 25.03
N ILE A 13 28.93 -21.24 23.85
CA ILE A 13 29.71 -22.27 23.13
C ILE A 13 31.11 -21.76 22.76
N MET A 14 31.23 -20.50 22.31
CA MET A 14 32.53 -19.91 22.01
C MET A 14 33.41 -19.72 23.25
N PHE A 15 32.82 -19.37 24.39
CA PHE A 15 33.57 -19.22 25.65
C PHE A 15 34.04 -20.57 26.21
N ASP A 16 33.22 -21.61 26.11
CA ASP A 16 33.57 -22.96 26.55
C ASP A 16 34.74 -23.56 25.73
N CYS A 17 34.83 -23.27 24.44
CA CYS A 17 35.97 -23.69 23.62
C CYS A 17 37.29 -22.98 23.99
N LEU A 18 37.23 -21.76 24.53
CA LEU A 18 38.42 -21.00 24.93
C LEU A 18 38.96 -21.42 26.30
N ASP A 19 38.11 -21.91 27.19
CA ASP A 19 38.49 -22.35 28.54
C ASP A 19 38.93 -23.83 28.57
N GLY A 20 38.81 -24.56 27.45
CA GLY A 20 39.15 -25.99 27.34
C GLY A 20 40.63 -26.33 27.04
N ILE A 21 41.52 -25.34 26.88
CA ILE A 21 42.95 -25.59 26.62
C ILE A 21 43.70 -25.65 27.95
N ASP A 22 43.68 -26.82 28.57
CA ASP A 22 44.38 -27.10 29.83
C ASP A 22 45.81 -27.60 29.56
N ILE A 23 46.78 -26.71 29.79
CA ILE A 23 48.22 -26.94 29.58
C ILE A 23 48.76 -28.05 30.52
N ASP A 24 48.03 -28.38 31.59
CA ASP A 24 48.45 -29.34 32.61
C ASP A 24 48.28 -30.81 32.17
N LYS A 25 47.70 -31.07 30.98
CA LYS A 25 47.58 -32.42 30.38
C LYS A 25 48.76 -32.85 29.49
N ILE A 26 49.80 -32.03 29.34
CA ILE A 26 50.99 -32.41 28.57
C ILE A 26 51.93 -33.21 29.49
N THR A 27 51.70 -34.53 29.59
CA THR A 27 52.59 -35.47 30.26
C THR A 27 53.65 -35.98 29.29
N SER A 28 54.94 -35.80 29.60
CA SER A 28 56.02 -36.42 28.80
C SER A 28 56.14 -37.89 29.16
N ASP A 29 55.96 -38.78 28.19
CA ASP A 29 56.24 -40.21 28.38
C ASP A 29 57.74 -40.43 28.56
N GLY A 30 58.09 -41.17 29.61
CA GLY A 30 59.46 -41.35 30.09
C GLY A 30 60.43 -41.97 29.08
N LEU A 31 61.71 -41.68 29.26
CA LEU A 31 62.81 -42.17 28.41
C LEU A 31 63.16 -43.62 28.78
N SER A 32 63.27 -44.50 27.78
CA SER A 32 63.80 -45.85 27.96
C SER A 32 65.21 -45.95 27.38
N ILE A 33 66.16 -46.43 28.18
CA ILE A 33 67.56 -46.59 27.78
C ILE A 33 67.89 -48.08 27.81
N ARG A 34 68.55 -48.56 26.76
CA ARG A 34 69.02 -49.95 26.63
C ARG A 34 70.50 -50.02 26.96
N VAL A 35 70.88 -50.84 27.93
CA VAL A 35 72.29 -51.08 28.30
C VAL A 35 72.52 -52.59 28.30
N GLY A 36 73.34 -53.06 27.35
CA GLY A 36 73.55 -54.48 27.12
C GLY A 36 72.23 -55.22 26.83
N ASP A 37 71.98 -56.30 27.57
CA ASP A 37 70.84 -57.19 27.35
C ASP A 37 69.58 -56.83 28.19
N LYS A 38 69.53 -55.63 28.78
CA LYS A 38 68.40 -55.17 29.61
C LYS A 38 67.86 -53.81 29.14
N VAL A 39 66.55 -53.66 29.18
CA VAL A 39 65.83 -52.39 28.96
C VAL A 39 65.45 -51.82 30.31
N LEU A 40 65.99 -50.64 30.65
CA LEU A 40 65.68 -49.96 31.90
C LEU A 40 64.64 -48.87 31.62
N LYS A 41 63.46 -49.00 32.25
CA LYS A 41 62.47 -47.91 32.35
C LYS A 41 62.88 -47.01 33.51
N LEU A 42 63.38 -45.82 33.19
CA LEU A 42 63.71 -44.82 34.20
C LEU A 42 62.41 -44.17 34.67
N ASN A 43 61.97 -44.49 35.88
CA ASN A 43 60.94 -43.73 36.57
C ASN A 43 61.57 -42.46 37.14
N VAL A 44 60.97 -41.30 36.85
CA VAL A 44 61.41 -40.01 37.38
C VAL A 44 61.06 -39.96 38.87
N ILE A 45 62.05 -39.98 39.76
CA ILE A 45 61.86 -40.05 41.23
C ILE A 45 61.70 -38.65 41.85
N SER A 46 62.25 -37.60 41.23
CA SER A 46 61.97 -36.21 41.62
C SER A 46 62.17 -35.27 40.43
N GLN A 47 61.24 -34.33 40.28
CA GLN A 47 61.36 -33.19 39.38
C GLN A 47 61.88 -32.01 40.19
N THR A 48 63.14 -31.63 40.01
CA THR A 48 63.60 -30.30 40.36
C THR A 48 63.33 -29.39 39.16
N PRO A 49 62.41 -28.41 39.27
CA PRO A 49 62.16 -27.48 38.18
C PRO A 49 63.40 -26.66 37.91
N ILE A 50 63.86 -26.65 36.66
CA ILE A 50 64.85 -25.67 36.20
C ILE A 50 64.12 -24.31 36.21
N PRO A 51 64.59 -23.32 36.98
CA PRO A 51 63.88 -22.04 37.18
C PRO A 51 63.49 -21.35 35.87
N GLU A 52 64.38 -21.42 34.87
CA GLU A 52 64.19 -20.81 33.55
C GLU A 52 62.93 -21.34 32.81
N VAL A 53 62.60 -22.64 32.95
CA VAL A 53 61.44 -23.22 32.26
C VAL A 53 60.12 -22.85 32.96
N ALA A 54 60.15 -22.65 34.27
CA ALA A 54 58.99 -22.19 35.03
C ALA A 54 58.70 -20.72 34.75
N GLU A 55 59.72 -19.87 34.72
CA GLU A 55 59.59 -18.45 34.35
C GLU A 55 59.08 -18.28 32.91
N ILE A 56 59.61 -19.04 31.95
CA ILE A 56 59.14 -19.00 30.56
C ILE A 56 57.66 -19.41 30.46
N LYS A 57 57.23 -20.46 31.18
CA LYS A 57 55.82 -20.89 31.20
C LYS A 57 54.90 -19.81 31.79
N GLU A 58 55.37 -19.09 32.81
CA GLU A 58 54.61 -18.03 33.47
C GLU A 58 54.49 -16.79 32.57
N GLU A 59 55.56 -16.40 31.87
CA GLU A 59 55.51 -15.36 30.83
C GLU A 59 54.57 -15.72 29.68
N PHE A 60 54.60 -16.97 29.20
CA PHE A 60 53.68 -17.43 28.16
C PHE A 60 52.23 -17.44 28.65
N ARG A 61 51.97 -17.87 29.90
CA ARG A 61 50.64 -17.77 30.52
C ARG A 61 50.17 -16.32 30.59
N GLN A 62 51.02 -15.38 30.97
CA GLN A 62 50.67 -13.96 31.02
C GLN A 62 50.36 -13.39 29.63
N LYS A 63 51.17 -13.70 28.60
CA LYS A 63 50.91 -13.28 27.21
C LYS A 63 49.63 -13.89 26.65
N LEU A 64 49.36 -15.16 26.93
CA LEU A 64 48.12 -15.84 26.53
C LEU A 64 46.90 -15.22 27.23
N ASN A 65 46.98 -14.93 28.52
CA ASN A 65 45.91 -14.27 29.26
C ASN A 65 45.65 -12.84 28.74
N GLN A 66 46.69 -12.10 28.37
CA GLN A 66 46.54 -10.78 27.74
C GLN A 66 45.87 -10.87 26.36
N GLN A 67 46.32 -11.81 25.52
CA GLN A 67 45.70 -12.08 24.20
C GLN A 67 44.24 -12.49 24.34
N GLN A 68 43.92 -13.38 25.29
CA GLN A 68 42.56 -13.83 25.56
C GLN A 68 41.68 -12.66 26.02
N ARG A 69 42.17 -11.78 26.89
CA ARG A 69 41.43 -10.56 27.31
C ARG A 69 41.15 -9.61 26.13
N LEU A 70 42.12 -9.41 25.25
CA LEU A 70 41.96 -8.58 24.04
C LEU A 70 40.93 -9.19 23.09
N ILE A 71 40.94 -10.51 22.91
CA ILE A 71 39.94 -11.21 22.09
C ILE A 71 38.55 -11.08 22.72
N LYS A 72 38.42 -11.31 24.03
CA LYS A 72 37.15 -11.18 24.76
C LYS A 72 36.61 -9.74 24.68
N SER A 73 37.45 -8.71 24.75
CA SER A 73 37.01 -7.32 24.60
C SER A 73 36.51 -7.04 23.18
N LYS A 74 37.26 -7.43 22.14
CA LYS A 74 36.85 -7.22 20.74
C LYS A 74 35.56 -7.95 20.40
N ILE A 75 35.35 -9.14 20.95
CA ILE A 75 34.10 -9.89 20.77
C ILE A 75 32.94 -9.13 21.42
N ASN A 76 33.10 -8.65 22.66
CA ASN A 76 32.06 -7.86 23.33
C ASN A 76 31.75 -6.57 22.57
N ASP A 77 32.76 -5.87 22.07
CA ASP A 77 32.57 -4.64 21.28
C ASP A 77 31.77 -4.93 20.00
N LYS A 78 32.10 -6.02 19.29
CA LYS A 78 31.35 -6.43 18.10
C LYS A 78 29.92 -6.87 18.40
N ILE A 79 29.70 -7.55 19.52
CA ILE A 79 28.36 -7.94 19.96
C ILE A 79 27.54 -6.67 20.24
N ASN A 80 28.12 -5.67 20.91
CA ASN A 80 27.45 -4.41 21.18
C ASN A 80 27.10 -3.64 19.89
N GLU A 81 28.02 -3.58 18.91
CA GLU A 81 27.71 -2.99 17.60
C GLU A 81 26.54 -3.71 16.90
N ILE A 82 26.50 -5.04 16.94
CA ILE A 82 25.44 -5.83 16.31
C ILE A 82 24.09 -5.60 17.01
N THR A 83 24.08 -5.56 18.35
CA THR A 83 22.85 -5.34 19.10
C THR A 83 22.30 -3.93 18.88
N GLU A 84 23.16 -2.91 18.84
CA GLU A 84 22.80 -1.53 18.50
C GLU A 84 22.25 -1.43 17.07
N TYR A 85 22.92 -2.06 16.10
CA TYR A 85 22.46 -2.09 14.72
C TYR A 85 21.07 -2.74 14.61
N HIS A 86 20.88 -3.89 15.25
CA HIS A 86 19.58 -4.58 15.25
C HIS A 86 18.48 -3.75 15.92
N HIS A 87 18.80 -3.05 17.02
CA HIS A 87 17.87 -2.14 17.67
C HIS A 87 17.45 -0.99 16.73
N SER A 88 18.41 -0.38 16.04
CA SER A 88 18.14 0.69 15.07
C SER A 88 17.25 0.22 13.91
N MET A 89 17.50 -0.98 13.38
CA MET A 89 16.68 -1.59 12.33
C MET A 89 15.26 -1.86 12.80
N ARG A 90 15.10 -2.42 14.01
CA ARG A 90 13.77 -2.68 14.58
C ARG A 90 12.95 -1.40 14.71
N MET A 91 13.58 -0.31 15.14
CA MET A 91 12.91 1.01 15.24
C MET A 91 12.52 1.56 13.86
N GLU A 92 13.37 1.38 12.84
CA GLU A 92 13.04 1.80 11.47
C GLU A 92 11.87 0.99 10.88
N TYR A 93 11.86 -0.32 11.08
CA TYR A 93 10.74 -1.18 10.65
C TYR A 93 9.44 -0.77 11.33
N GLN A 94 9.45 -0.52 12.64
CA GLN A 94 8.26 -0.06 13.36
C GLN A 94 7.77 1.31 12.86
N ARG A 95 8.68 2.21 12.50
CA ARG A 95 8.32 3.51 11.91
C ARG A 95 7.65 3.33 10.55
N LYS A 96 8.24 2.54 9.66
CA LYS A 96 7.66 2.24 8.33
C LYS A 96 6.32 1.52 8.44
N GLU A 97 6.17 0.61 9.39
CA GLU A 97 4.91 -0.10 9.64
C GLU A 97 3.81 0.86 10.11
N LYS A 98 4.12 1.79 11.03
CA LYS A 98 3.18 2.85 11.45
C LYS A 98 2.79 3.75 10.29
N GLU A 99 3.74 4.11 9.44
CA GLU A 99 3.50 4.92 8.25
C GLU A 99 2.58 4.19 7.26
N LEU A 100 2.87 2.94 6.93
CA LEU A 100 2.02 2.10 6.09
C LEU A 100 0.61 1.92 6.67
N LYS A 101 0.49 1.64 7.97
CA LYS A 101 -0.80 1.57 8.66
C LYS A 101 -1.55 2.90 8.56
N SER A 102 -0.87 4.03 8.66
CA SER A 102 -1.48 5.34 8.50
C SER A 102 -1.93 5.60 7.05
N ILE A 103 -1.18 5.14 6.05
CA ILE A 103 -1.53 5.25 4.63
C ILE A 103 -2.73 4.35 4.31
N LEU A 104 -2.73 3.12 4.80
CA LEU A 104 -3.84 2.17 4.67
C LEU A 104 -5.11 2.68 5.36
N ALA A 105 -5.00 3.24 6.56
CA ALA A 105 -6.13 3.85 7.26
C ALA A 105 -6.63 5.14 6.59
N ARG A 106 -5.79 5.78 5.75
CA ARG A 106 -6.16 6.94 4.93
C ARG A 106 -6.72 6.54 3.56
N SER A 107 -6.40 5.35 3.05
CA SER A 107 -6.98 4.84 1.82
C SER A 107 -8.36 4.27 2.10
N ALA A 108 -9.37 4.88 1.49
CA ALA A 108 -10.71 4.30 1.43
C ALA A 108 -10.61 2.90 0.80
N PRO A 109 -11.19 1.84 1.40
CA PRO A 109 -11.27 0.55 0.73
C PRO A 109 -12.05 0.73 -0.58
N MET A 110 -11.51 0.24 -1.70
CA MET A 110 -12.27 0.25 -2.94
C MET A 110 -13.55 -0.57 -2.74
N PRO A 111 -14.70 -0.08 -3.20
CA PRO A 111 -15.96 -0.80 -3.08
C PRO A 111 -15.94 -2.06 -3.96
N ASP A 112 -16.68 -3.09 -3.56
CA ASP A 112 -16.78 -4.35 -4.31
C ASP A 112 -17.57 -4.17 -5.61
N VAL A 113 -16.86 -3.87 -6.70
CA VAL A 113 -17.43 -3.77 -8.05
C VAL A 113 -17.32 -5.13 -8.75
N THR A 114 -18.47 -5.77 -8.96
CA THR A 114 -18.57 -7.02 -9.74
C THR A 114 -18.48 -6.76 -11.24
N TYR A 115 -18.15 -7.82 -12.00
CA TYR A 115 -18.12 -7.78 -13.47
C TYR A 115 -19.46 -7.32 -14.10
N SER A 116 -20.59 -7.66 -13.48
CA SER A 116 -21.92 -7.20 -13.91
C SER A 116 -22.09 -5.68 -13.85
N HIS A 117 -21.50 -5.01 -12.86
CA HIS A 117 -21.53 -3.56 -12.78
C HIS A 117 -20.63 -2.91 -13.85
N ALA A 118 -19.48 -3.52 -14.16
CA ALA A 118 -18.61 -3.07 -15.23
C ALA A 118 -19.31 -3.18 -16.61
N GLN A 119 -20.06 -4.26 -16.86
CA GLN A 119 -20.90 -4.39 -18.07
C GLN A 119 -21.98 -3.32 -18.17
N GLN A 120 -22.48 -2.82 -17.04
CA GLN A 120 -23.42 -1.69 -17.00
C GLN A 120 -22.73 -0.32 -17.16
N GLY A 121 -21.42 -0.31 -17.41
CA GLY A 121 -20.65 0.91 -17.65
C GLY A 121 -20.20 1.63 -16.38
N LEU A 122 -20.20 0.96 -15.22
CA LEU A 122 -19.71 1.52 -13.95
C LEU A 122 -18.19 1.38 -13.86
N SER A 123 -17.52 2.47 -13.54
CA SER A 123 -16.09 2.51 -13.20
C SER A 123 -15.88 3.36 -11.95
N VAL A 124 -14.90 2.99 -11.12
CA VAL A 124 -14.62 3.67 -9.85
C VAL A 124 -13.19 4.15 -9.85
N VAL A 125 -13.02 5.43 -9.55
CA VAL A 125 -11.72 6.09 -9.45
C VAL A 125 -11.59 6.66 -8.04
N LYS A 126 -10.39 6.58 -7.48
CA LYS A 126 -10.09 7.21 -6.19
C LYS A 126 -10.06 8.73 -6.37
N GLY A 127 -10.84 9.45 -5.57
CA GLY A 127 -10.83 10.91 -5.58
C GLY A 127 -9.72 11.50 -4.73
N ASP A 128 -9.42 12.78 -4.95
CA ASP A 128 -8.46 13.55 -4.17
C ASP A 128 -9.07 13.90 -2.79
N GLY A 129 -8.86 13.00 -1.82
CA GLY A 129 -9.26 13.19 -0.43
C GLY A 129 -9.45 11.87 0.34
N LYS A 130 -9.55 11.97 1.67
CA LYS A 130 -9.89 10.82 2.52
C LYS A 130 -11.35 10.41 2.23
N ASP A 131 -11.57 9.12 1.99
CA ASP A 131 -12.89 8.52 1.72
C ASP A 131 -13.65 9.10 0.53
N ARG A 132 -12.95 9.74 -0.41
CA ARG A 132 -13.56 10.24 -1.66
C ARG A 132 -13.43 9.22 -2.78
N LEU A 133 -14.58 8.86 -3.35
CA LEU A 133 -14.68 8.02 -4.54
C LEU A 133 -15.38 8.79 -5.65
N ILE A 134 -14.88 8.63 -6.86
CA ILE A 134 -15.45 9.19 -8.09
C ILE A 134 -15.98 7.99 -8.87
N TRP A 135 -17.30 7.97 -9.04
CA TRP A 135 -17.98 6.94 -9.80
C TRP A 135 -18.29 7.50 -11.18
N LEU A 136 -17.91 6.74 -12.20
CA LEU A 136 -18.14 7.07 -13.60
C LEU A 136 -19.13 6.05 -14.16
N VAL A 137 -20.28 6.51 -14.62
CA VAL A 137 -21.29 5.67 -15.28
C VAL A 137 -21.44 6.11 -16.72
N GLN A 138 -21.24 5.21 -17.66
CA GLN A 138 -21.52 5.48 -19.07
C GLN A 138 -23.03 5.56 -19.31
N GLY A 139 -23.46 6.59 -20.04
CA GLY A 139 -24.86 6.80 -20.39
C GLY A 139 -25.01 7.54 -21.71
N VAL A 140 -26.25 7.87 -22.07
CA VAL A 140 -26.55 8.51 -23.34
C VAL A 140 -27.44 9.73 -23.12
N TYR A 141 -27.06 10.84 -23.75
CA TYR A 141 -27.94 12.00 -23.87
C TYR A 141 -28.89 11.82 -25.05
N TRP A 142 -30.18 11.69 -24.76
CA TRP A 142 -31.23 11.57 -25.77
C TRP A 142 -32.41 12.50 -25.47
N PRO A 143 -32.48 13.69 -26.09
CA PRO A 143 -33.54 14.65 -25.79
C PRO A 143 -34.85 14.23 -26.47
N LYS A 144 -35.82 13.76 -25.68
CA LYS A 144 -37.13 13.30 -26.20
C LYS A 144 -38.20 14.38 -26.09
N THR A 145 -38.14 15.17 -25.03
CA THR A 145 -39.14 16.21 -24.76
C THR A 145 -38.49 17.57 -24.49
N LEU A 146 -39.17 18.62 -24.93
CA LEU A 146 -38.89 20.01 -24.61
C LEU A 146 -40.15 20.58 -23.96
N ASP A 147 -40.08 21.01 -22.69
CA ASP A 147 -41.25 21.42 -21.89
C ASP A 147 -42.43 20.46 -21.98
N HIS A 148 -42.17 19.16 -21.83
CA HIS A 148 -43.18 18.10 -21.94
C HIS A 148 -43.81 17.93 -23.34
N LYS A 149 -43.43 18.73 -24.34
CA LYS A 149 -43.80 18.51 -25.74
C LYS A 149 -42.82 17.53 -26.39
N GLN A 150 -43.35 16.58 -27.15
CA GLN A 150 -42.53 15.59 -27.84
C GLN A 150 -41.81 16.19 -29.05
N ILE A 151 -40.52 15.85 -29.16
CA ILE A 151 -39.70 16.14 -30.34
C ILE A 151 -39.88 15.00 -31.34
N ASP A 152 -39.86 15.33 -32.64
CA ASP A 152 -39.88 14.36 -33.73
C ASP A 152 -38.84 13.24 -33.48
N PRO A 153 -39.26 11.96 -33.34
CA PRO A 153 -38.38 10.85 -33.01
C PRO A 153 -37.24 10.67 -34.01
N LYS A 154 -37.46 11.00 -35.30
CA LYS A 154 -36.41 10.89 -36.33
C LYS A 154 -35.30 11.91 -36.09
N PHE A 155 -35.66 13.09 -35.60
CA PHE A 155 -34.72 14.16 -35.29
C PHE A 155 -34.02 13.90 -33.96
N SER A 156 -34.78 13.51 -32.95
CA SER A 156 -34.29 13.16 -31.62
C SER A 156 -33.25 12.03 -31.66
N LYS A 157 -33.47 10.98 -32.48
CA LYS A 157 -32.47 9.90 -32.69
C LYS A 157 -31.14 10.37 -33.29
N LYS A 158 -31.13 11.43 -34.11
CA LYS A 158 -29.89 11.98 -34.69
C LYS A 158 -29.05 12.77 -33.68
N MET A 159 -29.61 13.08 -32.51
CA MET A 159 -28.98 13.91 -31.47
C MET A 159 -28.39 13.10 -30.32
N ILE A 160 -28.51 11.78 -30.41
CA ILE A 160 -27.97 10.84 -29.44
C ILE A 160 -26.47 11.08 -29.30
N SER A 161 -26.04 11.39 -28.07
CA SER A 161 -24.64 11.68 -27.75
C SER A 161 -24.21 10.88 -26.53
N ASN A 162 -23.01 10.28 -26.57
CA ASN A 162 -22.48 9.54 -25.43
C ASN A 162 -22.06 10.51 -24.32
N ILE A 163 -22.43 10.19 -23.08
CA ILE A 163 -22.13 10.99 -21.89
C ILE A 163 -21.62 10.10 -20.76
N VAL A 164 -20.92 10.70 -19.80
CA VAL A 164 -20.48 10.04 -18.57
C VAL A 164 -21.07 10.77 -17.39
N PHE A 165 -21.79 10.06 -16.52
CA PHE A 165 -22.23 10.58 -15.24
C PHE A 165 -21.11 10.40 -14.23
N MET A 166 -20.61 11.52 -13.72
CA MET A 166 -19.62 11.56 -12.65
C MET A 166 -20.34 11.84 -11.33
N ILE A 167 -20.39 10.83 -10.48
CA ILE A 167 -20.97 10.89 -9.14
C ILE A 167 -19.82 10.88 -8.14
N GLU A 168 -19.69 11.92 -7.33
CA GLU A 168 -18.69 11.97 -6.27
C GLU A 168 -19.34 11.57 -4.95
N THR A 169 -18.64 10.77 -4.18
CA THR A 169 -19.08 10.34 -2.85
C THR A 169 -17.99 10.57 -1.83
N SER A 170 -18.38 10.93 -0.61
CA SER A 170 -17.51 10.99 0.56
C SER A 170 -18.05 10.03 1.61
N GLY A 171 -17.35 8.91 1.83
CA GLY A 171 -17.88 7.77 2.57
C GLY A 171 -19.18 7.27 1.92
N GLN A 172 -20.24 7.10 2.71
CA GLN A 172 -21.56 6.68 2.23
C GLN A 172 -22.43 7.83 1.69
N SER A 173 -21.94 9.07 1.71
CA SER A 173 -22.71 10.24 1.27
C SER A 173 -22.39 10.62 -0.17
N VAL A 174 -23.41 10.93 -0.97
CA VAL A 174 -23.28 11.41 -2.34
C VAL A 174 -23.14 12.93 -2.32
N THR A 175 -21.93 13.41 -2.62
CA THR A 175 -21.59 14.84 -2.54
C THR A 175 -22.01 15.58 -3.79
N SER A 176 -21.76 15.01 -4.97
CA SER A 176 -22.06 15.67 -6.24
C SER A 176 -22.46 14.66 -7.32
N ALA A 177 -23.24 15.13 -8.30
CA ALA A 177 -23.54 14.42 -9.53
C ALA A 177 -23.38 15.43 -10.67
N SER A 178 -22.63 15.08 -11.70
CA SER A 178 -22.38 15.96 -12.86
C SER A 178 -22.25 15.13 -14.13
N THR A 179 -22.51 15.76 -15.26
CA THR A 179 -22.47 15.13 -16.57
C THR A 179 -21.23 15.60 -17.33
N ARG A 180 -20.43 14.65 -17.79
CA ARG A 180 -19.11 14.88 -18.39
C ARG A 180 -19.00 14.27 -19.77
N LYS A 181 -18.20 14.89 -20.63
CA LYS A 181 -17.83 14.34 -21.93
C LYS A 181 -17.03 13.06 -21.74
N PRO A 182 -17.23 12.04 -22.60
CA PRO A 182 -16.49 10.79 -22.51
C PRO A 182 -14.98 10.98 -22.73
N ILE A 183 -14.60 11.95 -23.55
CA ILE A 183 -13.21 12.30 -23.82
C ILE A 183 -12.84 13.49 -22.93
N GLY A 184 -11.79 13.34 -22.10
CA GLY A 184 -11.25 14.40 -21.24
C GLY A 184 -12.05 14.68 -19.96
N LEU A 185 -13.24 14.08 -19.78
CA LEU A 185 -14.12 14.31 -18.61
C LEU A 185 -14.49 15.79 -18.39
N ASP A 186 -14.44 16.60 -19.45
CA ASP A 186 -14.85 17.99 -19.42
C ASP A 186 -16.34 18.11 -19.14
N TYR A 187 -16.73 19.18 -18.45
CA TYR A 187 -18.15 19.52 -18.32
C TYR A 187 -18.76 19.72 -19.70
N PHE A 188 -19.93 19.13 -19.91
CA PHE A 188 -20.77 19.55 -21.02
C PHE A 188 -21.27 20.97 -20.76
N SER A 189 -21.38 21.76 -21.83
CA SER A 189 -22.28 22.91 -21.80
C SER A 189 -23.68 22.29 -21.88
N HIS A 190 -24.31 22.01 -20.74
CA HIS A 190 -25.68 21.54 -20.69
C HIS A 190 -26.65 22.71 -20.54
N TYR A 191 -27.94 22.41 -20.69
CA TYR A 191 -29.03 23.34 -20.37
C TYR A 191 -29.16 23.65 -18.86
N HIS A 192 -28.12 23.39 -18.06
CA HIS A 192 -28.07 23.54 -16.62
C HIS A 192 -26.72 24.20 -16.27
N GLN A 193 -26.70 25.53 -16.05
CA GLN A 193 -25.47 26.33 -16.05
C GLN A 193 -24.52 26.18 -14.85
N SER A 194 -24.91 25.57 -13.73
CA SER A 194 -24.01 25.53 -12.57
C SER A 194 -22.94 24.44 -12.71
N ARG A 195 -21.74 24.73 -12.20
CA ARG A 195 -20.75 23.71 -11.84
C ARG A 195 -20.88 23.47 -10.33
N PRO A 196 -21.35 22.30 -9.85
CA PRO A 196 -21.87 21.13 -10.58
C PRO A 196 -23.28 21.34 -11.15
N ASP A 197 -23.70 20.53 -12.14
CA ASP A 197 -24.93 20.71 -12.94
C ASP A 197 -26.17 21.11 -12.13
N CYS A 198 -26.92 22.08 -12.65
CA CYS A 198 -28.20 22.54 -12.10
C CYS A 198 -29.33 21.55 -12.41
N TRP A 199 -29.48 20.50 -11.61
CA TRP A 199 -30.50 19.45 -11.80
C TRP A 199 -31.97 19.87 -11.63
N GLY A 200 -32.26 21.16 -11.50
CA GLY A 200 -33.62 21.69 -11.35
C GLY A 200 -34.33 21.17 -10.11
N LYS A 201 -35.48 20.50 -10.31
CA LYS A 201 -36.31 19.93 -9.22
C LYS A 201 -35.90 18.51 -8.80
N TRP A 202 -34.97 17.87 -9.51
CA TRP A 202 -34.53 16.52 -9.14
C TRP A 202 -33.72 16.56 -7.84
N LYS A 203 -34.20 15.80 -6.85
CA LYS A 203 -33.49 15.57 -5.60
C LYS A 203 -32.84 14.19 -5.67
N ARG A 204 -31.53 14.16 -5.94
CA ARG A 204 -30.75 12.92 -5.92
C ARG A 204 -30.75 12.29 -4.53
N ALA A 205 -30.59 10.97 -4.48
CA ALA A 205 -30.31 10.28 -3.22
C ALA A 205 -29.01 10.81 -2.61
N THR A 206 -29.03 11.11 -1.31
CA THR A 206 -27.89 11.67 -0.57
C THR A 206 -26.99 10.59 0.02
N ILE A 207 -27.46 9.34 0.08
CA ILE A 207 -26.75 8.21 0.70
C ILE A 207 -26.76 7.05 -0.29
N TRP A 208 -25.63 6.35 -0.40
CA TRP A 208 -25.49 5.12 -1.16
C TRP A 208 -25.03 3.98 -0.24
N LYS A 209 -25.50 2.76 -0.52
CA LYS A 209 -25.09 1.55 0.23
C LYS A 209 -24.36 0.57 -0.68
N ASN A 210 -24.88 0.38 -1.89
CA ASN A 210 -24.34 -0.54 -2.87
C ASN A 210 -23.94 0.20 -4.16
N PRO A 211 -22.97 -0.34 -4.94
CA PRO A 211 -22.65 0.19 -6.27
C PRO A 211 -23.87 0.30 -7.21
N THR A 212 -24.88 -0.56 -7.03
CA THR A 212 -26.14 -0.49 -7.77
C THR A 212 -26.94 0.78 -7.51
N ASP A 213 -26.83 1.38 -6.33
CA ASP A 213 -27.48 2.64 -6.00
C ASP A 213 -26.89 3.79 -6.81
N ILE A 214 -25.56 3.76 -7.04
CA ILE A 214 -24.87 4.73 -7.89
C ILE A 214 -25.35 4.63 -9.33
N ILE A 215 -25.54 3.41 -9.85
CA ILE A 215 -26.08 3.18 -11.18
C ILE A 215 -27.52 3.73 -11.28
N LYS A 216 -28.35 3.51 -10.25
CA LYS A 216 -29.72 4.08 -10.21
C LYS A 216 -29.70 5.60 -10.25
N ILE A 217 -28.84 6.24 -9.45
CA ILE A 217 -28.68 7.71 -9.47
C ILE A 217 -28.29 8.20 -10.86
N ALA A 218 -27.39 7.49 -11.55
CA ALA A 218 -27.01 7.84 -12.92
C ALA A 218 -28.17 7.66 -13.92
N ARG A 219 -29.00 6.62 -13.77
CA ARG A 219 -30.20 6.41 -14.62
C ARG A 219 -31.29 7.44 -14.35
N GLU A 220 -31.46 7.87 -13.11
CA GLU A 220 -32.36 8.98 -12.78
C GLU A 220 -31.87 10.29 -13.39
N ALA A 221 -30.56 10.56 -13.30
CA ALA A 221 -29.93 11.71 -13.95
C ALA A 221 -30.14 11.69 -15.48
N GLU A 222 -29.99 10.51 -16.10
CA GLU A 222 -30.28 10.29 -17.52
C GLU A 222 -31.73 10.65 -17.86
N ALA A 223 -32.70 10.17 -17.08
CA ALA A 223 -34.12 10.49 -17.27
C ALA A 223 -34.42 11.99 -17.12
N VAL A 224 -33.74 12.68 -16.20
CA VAL A 224 -33.87 14.14 -16.04
C VAL A 224 -33.33 14.87 -17.26
N LEU A 225 -32.24 14.40 -17.86
CA LEU A 225 -31.68 14.98 -19.08
C LEU A 225 -32.51 14.71 -20.34
N GLU A 226 -33.34 13.66 -20.37
CA GLU A 226 -34.26 13.39 -21.50
C GLU A 226 -35.30 14.51 -21.69
N ASN A 227 -35.66 15.22 -20.60
CA ASN A 227 -36.60 16.33 -20.63
C ASN A 227 -35.88 17.67 -20.47
N ILE A 228 -35.73 18.39 -21.58
CA ILE A 228 -35.15 19.73 -21.56
C ILE A 228 -36.21 20.72 -21.07
N ASN A 229 -36.04 21.24 -19.86
CA ASN A 229 -36.92 22.27 -19.32
C ASN A 229 -36.43 23.66 -19.72
N THR A 230 -37.29 24.45 -20.35
CA THR A 230 -36.97 25.81 -20.78
C THR A 230 -36.87 26.80 -19.63
N GLY A 231 -37.41 26.47 -18.45
CA GLY A 231 -37.34 27.23 -17.20
C GLY A 231 -36.12 26.93 -16.32
N SER A 232 -35.23 26.04 -16.76
CA SER A 232 -33.90 25.95 -16.15
C SER A 232 -33.05 27.15 -16.56
N ILE A 233 -32.16 27.61 -15.68
CA ILE A 233 -31.19 28.69 -15.95
C ILE A 233 -30.13 28.12 -16.90
N ALA A 234 -30.52 27.99 -18.16
CA ALA A 234 -29.82 27.25 -19.19
C ALA A 234 -29.05 28.19 -20.10
N GLU A 235 -27.91 27.76 -20.64
CA GLU A 235 -27.37 28.40 -21.84
C GLU A 235 -28.31 28.10 -23.01
N PRO A 236 -28.80 29.12 -23.75
CA PRO A 236 -29.65 28.89 -24.92
C PRO A 236 -28.93 28.15 -26.06
N ASN A 237 -27.59 28.16 -26.03
CA ASN A 237 -26.70 27.67 -27.08
C ASN A 237 -25.55 26.81 -26.52
N PRO A 238 -25.86 25.62 -25.97
CA PRO A 238 -24.81 24.73 -25.47
C PRO A 238 -23.84 24.30 -26.58
N ARG A 239 -22.52 24.35 -26.35
CA ARG A 239 -21.52 23.88 -27.33
C ARG A 239 -21.53 22.35 -27.40
N GLY A 240 -21.77 21.83 -28.59
CA GLY A 240 -21.79 20.38 -28.86
C GLY A 240 -23.14 19.72 -28.66
N LEU A 241 -24.19 20.49 -28.34
CA LEU A 241 -25.57 20.02 -28.29
C LEU A 241 -26.45 20.87 -29.23
N PRO A 242 -27.55 20.29 -29.75
CA PRO A 242 -28.47 21.03 -30.60
C PRO A 242 -29.15 22.14 -29.83
N ARG A 243 -29.23 23.33 -30.44
CA ARG A 243 -29.77 24.56 -29.83
C ARG A 243 -31.25 24.43 -29.49
N LYS A 244 -31.68 25.14 -28.44
CA LYS A 244 -33.10 25.17 -27.98
C LYS A 244 -34.05 25.60 -29.09
N SER A 245 -33.65 26.61 -29.88
CA SER A 245 -34.41 27.10 -31.04
C SER A 245 -34.53 26.05 -32.15
N THR A 246 -33.49 25.25 -32.36
CA THR A 246 -33.54 24.14 -33.33
C THR A 246 -34.47 23.04 -32.83
N LEU A 247 -34.40 22.67 -31.55
CA LEU A 247 -35.29 21.66 -30.96
C LEU A 247 -36.76 22.08 -31.03
N GLY A 248 -37.07 23.36 -30.77
CA GLY A 248 -38.42 23.92 -30.85
C GLY A 248 -39.06 23.77 -32.24
N ARG A 249 -38.28 23.88 -33.33
CA ARG A 249 -38.80 23.74 -34.72
C ARG A 249 -39.20 22.30 -35.08
N HIS A 250 -38.79 21.32 -34.27
CA HIS A 250 -39.03 19.90 -34.52
C HIS A 250 -40.03 19.29 -33.53
N LEU A 251 -40.82 20.12 -32.85
CA LEU A 251 -41.93 19.65 -32.01
C LEU A 251 -43.04 19.07 -32.88
N ILE A 252 -43.69 18.01 -32.38
CA ILE A 252 -44.75 17.30 -33.11
C ILE A 252 -46.02 18.17 -33.23
N GLU A 253 -46.25 19.10 -32.30
CA GLU A 253 -47.43 19.98 -32.31
C GLU A 253 -47.37 21.08 -33.39
N ASP A 254 -46.18 21.61 -33.71
CA ASP A 254 -46.02 22.70 -34.70
C ASP A 254 -46.12 22.21 -36.16
N LYS A 255 -46.18 20.90 -36.39
CA LYS A 255 -46.32 20.30 -37.74
C LYS A 255 -47.76 19.94 -38.11
N LYS A 256 -48.73 20.21 -37.24
CA LYS A 256 -50.16 19.91 -37.45
C LYS A 256 -51.04 21.15 -37.63
N SER A 257 -50.45 22.33 -37.78
CA SER A 257 -51.14 23.58 -38.16
C SER A 257 -50.85 23.93 -39.61
#